data_AF-A0A3B4H656-F1
#
_entry.id   AF-A0A3B4H656-F1
#
_cell.length_a   1.000
_cell.length_b   1.000
_cell.length_c   1.000
_cell.angle_alpha   90.00
_cell.angle_beta   90.00
_cell.angle_gamma   90.00
#
_symmetry.space_group_name_H-M   'P 1'
#
loop_
_entity.id
_entity.type
_entity.pdbx_description
1 polymer ?
#
loop_
_entity_poly.entity_id
_entity_poly.type
_entity_poly.pdbx_seq_one_letter_code
_entity_poly.pdbx_strand_id
1 'polypeptide(L)'
;DKESDVEKAKANAVLWELRLKATEQSLRDYTESCQKVARANEHLTNQLYHAEKDAIHIAGHWERQLAICVLEKALQTQQALAREEKDKLVNWCVFITVDSFFSVSLLCCKLFRRLKDALHSVIKERDCLIDKLKYHIKEAEDLQKLAKLLTEENTSLALDKSMLELTVKDNAAQMGTQKQKLTELRAEVASLEEALQLKAVEIEQQEKKEKANLVTIQASQVELDKLQKVLAMREKEMKNVKQLASTIVAKRQELEEFFHEALGHVRKEIKDSRLQYRQEALQSYRRRFREATAGKIKFPPIRTFHKTAHSTNSVYSDMEAAATWTDQPGSEVEISDLTWEQKEQVLRLLFQKSCGIFSFPLCGDCFDLCVELDALKSKNKSVYITLRQLLCFYSHRPNDRIRLF
;
A
#
# COMPACT_ATOMS: atom_id res chain seq x y z
N ASP A 1 76.54 -235.45 -102.64
CA ASP A 1 75.60 -235.67 -101.52
C ASP A 1 75.54 -234.46 -100.60
N LYS A 2 74.31 -233.99 -100.34
CA LYS A 2 73.72 -233.65 -99.02
C LYS A 2 74.34 -232.57 -98.10
N GLU A 3 75.48 -231.95 -98.42
CA GLU A 3 76.17 -231.06 -97.45
C GLU A 3 75.94 -229.55 -97.65
N SER A 4 75.46 -229.07 -98.81
CA SER A 4 75.35 -227.61 -99.09
C SER A 4 74.03 -226.94 -98.67
N ASP A 5 72.93 -227.69 -98.55
CA ASP A 5 71.60 -227.09 -98.28
C ASP A 5 71.40 -226.65 -96.82
N VAL A 6 72.20 -227.17 -95.88
CA VAL A 6 72.14 -226.80 -94.45
C VAL A 6 72.68 -225.39 -94.19
N GLU A 7 73.68 -224.94 -94.96
CA GLU A 7 74.25 -223.59 -94.78
C GLU A 7 73.28 -222.47 -95.19
N LYS A 8 72.47 -222.70 -96.22
CA LYS A 8 71.44 -221.74 -96.65
C LYS A 8 70.34 -221.55 -95.60
N ALA A 9 69.96 -222.60 -94.89
CA ALA A 9 68.97 -222.51 -93.83
C ALA A 9 69.48 -221.68 -92.63
N LYS A 10 70.75 -221.82 -92.27
CA LYS A 10 71.39 -221.01 -91.20
C LYS A 10 71.46 -219.54 -91.57
N ALA A 11 71.82 -219.21 -92.80
CA ALA A 11 71.87 -217.83 -93.26
C ALA A 11 70.47 -217.16 -93.21
N ASN A 12 69.42 -217.90 -93.55
CA ASN A 12 68.05 -217.38 -93.45
C ASN A 12 67.60 -217.18 -92.00
N ALA A 13 67.94 -218.08 -91.08
CA ALA A 13 67.60 -217.92 -89.66
C ALA A 13 68.23 -216.64 -89.07
N VAL A 14 69.50 -216.37 -89.39
CA VAL A 14 70.20 -215.16 -88.94
C VAL A 14 69.58 -213.89 -89.53
N LEU A 15 69.11 -213.95 -90.78
CA LEU A 15 68.44 -212.82 -91.42
C LEU A 15 67.10 -212.49 -90.73
N TRP A 16 66.36 -213.51 -90.30
CA TRP A 16 65.09 -213.32 -89.57
C TRP A 16 65.31 -212.80 -88.14
N GLU A 17 66.37 -213.24 -87.44
CA GLU A 17 66.74 -212.68 -86.13
C GLU A 17 67.12 -211.19 -86.20
N LEU A 18 67.87 -210.79 -87.23
CA LEU A 18 68.22 -209.38 -87.44
C LEU A 18 67.00 -208.52 -87.72
N ARG A 19 66.04 -209.04 -88.51
CA ARG A 19 64.78 -208.34 -88.77
C ARG A 19 63.95 -208.17 -87.51
N LEU A 20 63.87 -209.22 -86.68
CA LEU A 20 63.14 -209.15 -85.41
C LEU A 20 63.72 -208.06 -84.50
N LYS A 21 65.05 -208.03 -84.33
CA LYS A 21 65.72 -207.02 -83.50
C LYS A 21 65.52 -205.59 -84.02
N ALA A 22 65.56 -205.38 -85.34
CA ALA A 22 65.30 -204.08 -85.93
C ALA A 22 63.86 -203.60 -85.69
N THR A 23 62.89 -204.52 -85.75
CA THR A 23 61.49 -204.19 -85.47
C THR A 23 61.23 -203.93 -83.99
N GLU A 24 61.87 -204.68 -83.09
CA GLU A 24 61.77 -204.47 -81.64
C GLU A 24 62.39 -203.14 -81.20
N GLN A 25 63.50 -202.73 -81.83
CA GLN A 25 64.12 -201.43 -81.56
C GLN A 25 63.20 -200.27 -81.97
N SER A 26 62.62 -200.38 -83.17
CA SER A 26 61.72 -199.37 -83.72
C SER A 26 60.46 -199.18 -82.86
N LEU A 27 59.94 -200.28 -82.30
CA LEU A 27 58.78 -200.24 -81.41
C LEU A 27 59.11 -199.54 -80.07
N ARG A 28 60.30 -199.82 -79.50
CA ARG A 28 60.76 -199.14 -78.27
C ARG A 28 60.89 -197.63 -78.47
N ASP A 29 61.49 -197.21 -79.57
CA ASP A 29 61.68 -195.79 -79.88
C ASP A 29 60.33 -195.08 -80.07
N TYR A 30 59.34 -195.75 -80.67
CA TYR A 30 58.01 -195.20 -80.83
C TYR A 30 57.27 -195.04 -79.50
N THR A 31 57.37 -196.03 -78.60
CA THR A 31 56.76 -195.94 -77.26
C THR A 31 57.37 -194.82 -76.41
N GLU A 32 58.69 -194.62 -76.50
CA GLU A 32 59.36 -193.56 -75.74
C GLU A 32 58.98 -192.16 -76.25
N SER A 33 58.77 -192.01 -77.56
CA SER A 33 58.28 -190.78 -78.18
C SER A 33 56.86 -190.41 -77.70
N CYS A 34 55.94 -191.38 -77.68
CA CYS A 34 54.59 -191.15 -77.18
C CYS A 34 54.57 -190.70 -75.71
N GLN A 35 55.44 -191.24 -74.86
CA GLN A 35 55.54 -190.83 -73.46
C GLN A 35 56.08 -189.40 -73.31
N LYS A 36 57.06 -188.97 -74.12
CA LYS A 36 57.58 -187.59 -74.11
C LYS A 36 56.50 -186.59 -74.48
N VAL A 37 55.70 -186.89 -75.51
CA VAL A 37 54.59 -186.02 -75.94
C VAL A 37 53.50 -185.91 -74.85
N ALA A 38 53.17 -187.01 -74.17
CA ALA A 38 52.19 -186.99 -73.08
C ALA A 38 52.63 -186.08 -71.92
N ARG A 39 53.90 -186.15 -71.50
CA ARG A 39 54.44 -185.28 -70.44
C ARG A 39 54.46 -183.81 -70.84
N ALA A 40 54.76 -183.51 -72.10
CA ALA A 40 54.76 -182.14 -72.61
C ALA A 40 53.34 -181.53 -72.64
N ASN A 41 52.33 -182.30 -73.06
CA ASN A 41 50.94 -181.85 -73.05
C ASN A 41 50.42 -181.57 -71.63
N GLU A 42 50.75 -182.42 -70.66
CA GLU A 42 50.38 -182.20 -69.26
C GLU A 42 51.04 -180.92 -68.70
N HIS A 43 52.30 -180.66 -69.05
CA HIS A 43 53.01 -179.44 -68.63
C HIS A 43 52.40 -178.15 -69.23
N LEU A 44 52.07 -178.13 -70.53
CA LEU A 44 51.45 -176.97 -71.19
C LEU A 44 50.05 -176.68 -70.65
N THR A 45 49.29 -177.72 -70.31
CA THR A 45 47.94 -177.56 -69.76
C THR A 45 47.98 -176.84 -68.40
N ASN A 46 48.94 -177.20 -67.55
CA ASN A 46 49.12 -176.53 -66.26
C ASN A 46 49.58 -175.06 -66.41
N GLN A 47 50.47 -174.77 -67.37
CA GLN A 47 50.90 -173.39 -67.63
C GLN A 47 49.74 -172.50 -68.10
N LEU A 48 48.86 -173.01 -68.97
CA LEU A 48 47.68 -172.26 -69.42
C LEU A 48 46.73 -171.96 -68.26
N TYR A 49 46.46 -172.94 -67.39
CA TYR A 49 45.60 -172.73 -66.22
C TYR A 49 46.15 -171.65 -65.27
N HIS A 50 47.46 -171.63 -65.04
CA HIS A 50 48.08 -170.60 -64.21
C HIS A 50 48.02 -169.21 -64.87
N ALA A 51 48.30 -169.12 -66.18
CA ALA A 51 48.23 -167.85 -66.91
C ALA A 51 46.81 -167.25 -66.94
N GLU A 52 45.79 -168.09 -67.08
CA GLU A 52 44.38 -167.66 -67.06
C GLU A 52 43.97 -167.11 -65.68
N LYS A 53 44.43 -167.76 -64.59
CA LYS A 53 44.17 -167.31 -63.23
C LYS A 53 44.80 -165.94 -62.94
N ASP A 54 46.03 -165.70 -63.40
CA ASP A 54 46.71 -164.42 -63.22
C ASP A 54 46.06 -163.29 -64.02
N ALA A 55 45.59 -163.58 -65.25
CA ALA A 55 44.86 -162.61 -66.07
C ALA A 55 43.56 -162.12 -65.40
N ILE A 56 42.80 -163.02 -64.76
CA ILE A 56 41.57 -162.67 -64.02
C ILE A 56 41.90 -161.78 -62.82
N HIS A 57 42.96 -162.09 -62.08
CA HIS A 57 43.33 -161.32 -60.87
C HIS A 57 43.77 -159.89 -61.20
N ILE A 58 44.50 -159.69 -62.31
CA ILE A 58 44.92 -158.38 -62.80
C ILE A 58 43.71 -157.58 -63.28
N ALA A 59 42.80 -158.17 -64.06
CA ALA A 59 41.59 -157.50 -64.53
C ALA A 59 40.72 -157.00 -63.35
N GLY A 60 40.52 -157.83 -62.33
CA GLY A 60 39.75 -157.46 -61.14
C GLY A 60 40.42 -156.40 -60.24
N HIS A 61 41.74 -156.19 -60.32
CA HIS A 61 42.41 -155.08 -59.64
C HIS A 61 42.15 -153.75 -60.35
N TRP A 62 42.23 -153.73 -61.69
CA TRP A 62 42.03 -152.50 -62.47
C TRP A 62 40.58 -151.97 -62.41
N GLU A 63 39.57 -152.84 -62.37
CA GLU A 63 38.18 -152.41 -62.17
C GLU A 63 37.96 -151.72 -60.82
N ARG A 64 38.57 -152.24 -59.74
CA ARG A 64 38.50 -151.62 -58.41
C ARG A 64 39.20 -150.27 -58.38
N GLN A 65 40.35 -150.14 -59.04
CA GLN A 65 41.08 -148.87 -59.11
C GLN A 65 40.31 -147.79 -59.89
N LEU A 66 39.64 -148.17 -60.99
CA LEU A 66 38.78 -147.26 -61.75
C LEU A 66 37.58 -146.77 -60.93
N ALA A 67 36.95 -147.66 -60.16
CA ALA A 67 35.83 -147.29 -59.29
C ALA A 67 36.24 -146.26 -58.21
N ILE A 68 37.42 -146.42 -57.60
CA ILE A 68 37.95 -145.47 -56.62
C ILE A 68 38.17 -144.09 -57.27
N CYS A 69 38.77 -144.06 -58.46
CA CYS A 69 39.10 -142.82 -59.14
C CYS A 69 37.86 -142.01 -59.57
N VAL A 70 36.77 -142.68 -59.95
CA VAL A 70 35.49 -142.04 -60.27
C VAL A 70 34.82 -141.46 -59.02
N LEU A 71 34.84 -142.20 -57.91
CA LEU A 71 34.27 -141.74 -56.63
C LEU A 71 35.04 -140.56 -56.04
N GLU A 72 36.37 -140.53 -56.14
CA GLU A 72 37.20 -139.40 -55.69
C GLU A 72 36.90 -138.11 -56.47
N LYS A 73 36.76 -138.19 -57.80
CA LYS A 73 36.36 -137.03 -58.61
C LYS A 73 34.97 -136.53 -58.26
N ALA A 74 34.00 -137.44 -58.08
CA ALA A 74 32.65 -137.08 -57.68
C ALA A 74 32.62 -136.35 -56.32
N LEU A 75 33.39 -136.85 -55.34
CA LEU A 75 33.52 -136.23 -54.03
C LEU A 75 34.15 -134.82 -54.11
N GLN A 76 35.21 -134.64 -54.90
CA GLN A 76 35.82 -133.33 -55.11
C GLN A 76 34.86 -132.32 -55.76
N THR A 77 34.11 -132.75 -56.78
CA THR A 77 33.11 -131.88 -57.42
C THR A 77 31.98 -131.49 -56.46
N GLN A 78 31.51 -132.43 -55.63
CA GLN A 78 30.48 -132.13 -54.64
C GLN A 78 30.99 -131.17 -53.55
N GLN A 79 32.24 -131.34 -53.10
CA GLN A 79 32.87 -130.43 -52.14
C GLN A 79 33.08 -129.03 -52.72
N ALA A 80 33.37 -128.88 -54.01
CA ALA A 80 33.50 -127.59 -54.67
C ALA A 80 32.15 -126.86 -54.75
N LEU A 81 31.09 -127.55 -55.18
CA LEU A 81 29.73 -127.00 -55.22
C LEU A 81 29.25 -126.54 -53.84
N ALA A 82 29.50 -127.34 -52.79
CA ALA A 82 29.13 -126.98 -51.42
C ALA A 82 29.88 -125.75 -50.87
N ARG A 83 31.11 -125.45 -51.36
CA ARG A 83 31.82 -124.22 -51.00
C ARG A 83 31.24 -123.01 -51.74
N GLU A 84 30.93 -123.16 -53.02
CA GLU A 84 30.35 -122.07 -53.82
C GLU A 84 28.96 -121.66 -53.29
N GLU A 85 28.13 -122.64 -52.88
CA GLU A 85 26.84 -122.34 -52.24
C GLU A 85 26.99 -121.63 -50.89
N LYS A 86 27.98 -122.02 -50.07
CA LYS A 86 28.31 -121.33 -48.83
C LYS A 86 28.77 -119.90 -49.08
N ASP A 87 29.64 -119.68 -50.07
CA ASP A 87 30.11 -118.35 -50.42
C ASP A 87 28.97 -117.47 -50.95
N LYS A 88 28.03 -118.03 -51.71
CA LYS A 88 26.80 -117.33 -52.14
C LYS A 88 25.93 -116.94 -50.95
N LEU A 89 25.72 -117.84 -49.99
CA LEU A 89 24.93 -117.56 -48.78
C LEU A 89 25.60 -116.51 -47.88
N VAL A 90 26.92 -116.57 -47.71
CA VAL A 90 27.68 -115.57 -46.95
C VAL A 90 27.60 -114.22 -47.64
N ASN A 91 27.82 -114.14 -48.95
CA ASN A 91 27.68 -112.88 -49.69
C ASN A 91 26.26 -112.32 -49.62
N TRP A 92 25.24 -113.18 -49.71
CA TRP A 92 23.85 -112.75 -49.56
C TRP A 92 23.57 -112.21 -48.15
N CYS A 93 24.08 -112.86 -47.10
CA CYS A 93 23.95 -112.42 -45.72
C CYS A 93 24.72 -111.11 -45.45
N VAL A 94 25.93 -110.96 -46.01
CA VAL A 94 26.73 -109.72 -45.93
C VAL A 94 26.01 -108.59 -46.68
N PHE A 95 25.47 -108.84 -47.87
CA PHE A 95 24.75 -107.82 -48.63
C PHE A 95 23.51 -107.32 -47.87
N ILE A 96 22.70 -108.22 -47.31
CA ILE A 96 21.51 -107.83 -46.52
C ILE A 96 21.88 -107.12 -45.22
N THR A 97 22.92 -107.58 -44.50
CA THR A 97 23.34 -106.95 -43.24
C THR A 97 23.97 -105.57 -43.47
N VAL A 98 24.74 -105.39 -44.54
CA VAL A 98 25.29 -104.08 -44.91
C VAL A 98 24.21 -103.14 -45.44
N ASP A 99 23.26 -103.60 -46.26
CA ASP A 99 22.19 -102.75 -46.80
C ASP A 99 21.13 -102.37 -45.74
N SER A 100 20.81 -103.30 -44.83
CA SER A 100 20.01 -102.99 -43.64
C SER A 100 20.74 -102.03 -42.68
N PHE A 101 22.05 -102.16 -42.49
CA PHE A 101 22.83 -101.21 -41.69
C PHE A 101 22.93 -99.83 -42.35
N PHE A 102 23.15 -99.76 -43.67
CA PHE A 102 23.21 -98.50 -44.41
C PHE A 102 21.85 -97.78 -44.43
N SER A 103 20.75 -98.52 -44.62
CA SER A 103 19.40 -97.96 -44.57
C SER A 103 19.02 -97.47 -43.17
N VAL A 104 19.34 -98.23 -42.11
CA VAL A 104 19.14 -97.80 -40.71
C VAL A 104 20.03 -96.59 -40.37
N SER A 105 21.30 -96.60 -40.79
CA SER A 105 22.21 -95.46 -40.61
C SER A 105 21.71 -94.21 -41.33
N LEU A 106 21.28 -94.33 -42.58
CA LEU A 106 20.70 -93.23 -43.36
C LEU A 106 19.40 -92.71 -42.72
N LEU A 107 18.54 -93.59 -42.21
CA LEU A 107 17.31 -93.21 -41.51
C LEU A 107 17.62 -92.51 -40.19
N CYS A 108 18.61 -93.00 -39.44
CA CYS A 108 19.09 -92.41 -38.19
C CYS A 108 19.71 -91.02 -38.44
N CYS A 109 20.52 -90.85 -39.49
CA CYS A 109 21.04 -89.54 -39.91
C CYS A 109 19.93 -88.58 -40.33
N LYS A 110 18.89 -89.05 -41.04
CA LYS A 110 17.72 -88.23 -41.41
C LYS A 110 16.92 -87.80 -40.17
N LEU A 111 16.69 -88.71 -39.23
CA LEU A 111 16.00 -88.41 -37.97
C LEU A 111 16.80 -87.46 -37.09
N PHE A 112 18.11 -87.70 -36.93
CA PHE A 112 19.00 -86.82 -36.15
C PHE A 112 19.08 -85.42 -36.75
N ARG A 113 19.13 -85.30 -38.09
CA ARG A 113 19.08 -83.99 -38.76
C ARG A 113 17.75 -83.28 -38.51
N ARG A 114 16.61 -83.96 -38.68
CA ARG A 114 15.29 -83.40 -38.38
C ARG A 114 15.16 -82.94 -36.93
N LEU A 115 15.65 -83.74 -35.98
CA LEU A 115 15.60 -83.42 -34.56
C LEU A 115 16.53 -82.25 -34.22
N LYS A 116 17.72 -82.19 -34.83
CA LYS A 116 18.66 -81.07 -34.69
C LYS A 116 18.07 -79.76 -35.24
N ASP A 117 17.44 -79.81 -36.41
CA ASP A 117 16.81 -78.64 -37.02
C ASP A 117 15.61 -78.16 -36.19
N ALA A 118 14.78 -79.08 -35.69
CA ALA A 118 13.68 -78.75 -34.78
C ALA A 118 14.19 -78.14 -33.47
N LEU A 119 15.23 -78.70 -32.87
CA LEU A 119 15.85 -78.17 -31.66
C LEU A 119 16.42 -76.77 -31.88
N HIS A 120 17.13 -76.53 -32.99
CA HIS A 120 17.60 -75.20 -33.33
C HIS A 120 16.46 -74.20 -33.56
N SER A 121 15.35 -74.62 -34.18
CA SER A 121 14.16 -73.77 -34.34
C SER A 121 13.58 -73.36 -32.99
N VAL A 122 13.42 -74.32 -32.07
CA VAL A 122 12.92 -74.06 -30.71
C VAL A 122 13.89 -73.16 -29.92
N ILE A 123 15.20 -73.36 -30.05
CA ILE A 123 16.20 -72.49 -29.41
C ILE A 123 16.11 -71.06 -29.97
N LYS A 124 15.98 -70.92 -31.30
CA LYS A 124 15.83 -69.61 -31.95
C LYS A 124 14.56 -68.89 -31.50
N GLU A 125 13.44 -69.61 -31.40
CA GLU A 125 12.18 -69.07 -30.87
C GLU A 125 12.32 -68.67 -29.39
N ARG A 126 12.94 -69.52 -28.57
CA ARG A 126 13.24 -69.20 -27.17
C ARG A 126 14.06 -67.92 -27.05
N ASP A 127 15.13 -67.77 -27.83
CA ASP A 127 15.99 -66.58 -27.78
C ASP A 127 15.23 -65.33 -28.26
N CYS A 128 14.41 -65.44 -29.30
CA CYS A 128 13.52 -64.37 -29.75
C CYS A 128 12.51 -63.96 -28.66
N LEU A 129 11.92 -64.93 -27.96
CA LEU A 129 11.00 -64.68 -26.83
C LEU A 129 11.73 -64.05 -25.64
N ILE A 130 12.95 -64.49 -25.34
CA ILE A 130 13.79 -63.89 -24.29
C ILE A 130 14.06 -62.42 -24.62
N ASP A 131 14.41 -62.09 -25.86
CA ASP A 131 14.69 -60.71 -26.26
C ASP A 131 13.42 -59.85 -26.25
N LYS A 132 12.27 -60.41 -26.65
CA LYS A 132 10.96 -59.74 -26.51
C LYS A 132 10.59 -59.50 -25.04
N LEU A 133 10.85 -60.47 -24.16
CA LEU A 133 10.62 -60.33 -22.72
C LEU A 133 11.52 -59.26 -22.12
N LYS A 134 12.81 -59.22 -22.48
CA LYS A 134 13.74 -58.15 -22.08
C LYS A 134 13.25 -56.77 -22.51
N TYR A 135 12.75 -56.65 -23.74
CA TYR A 135 12.17 -55.40 -24.23
C TYR A 135 10.99 -54.94 -23.36
N HIS A 136 10.03 -55.83 -23.09
CA HIS A 136 8.87 -55.48 -22.26
C HIS A 136 9.22 -55.21 -20.79
N ILE A 137 10.24 -55.89 -20.23
CA ILE A 137 10.75 -55.55 -18.89
C ILE A 137 11.29 -54.12 -18.89
N LYS A 138 12.09 -53.75 -19.88
CA LYS A 138 12.62 -52.39 -20.00
C LYS A 138 11.52 -51.35 -20.19
N GLU A 139 10.52 -51.63 -21.02
CA GLU A 139 9.35 -50.79 -21.21
C GLU A 139 8.55 -50.61 -19.90
N ALA A 140 8.35 -51.68 -19.13
CA ALA A 140 7.70 -51.62 -17.82
C ALA A 140 8.50 -50.80 -16.80
N GLU A 141 9.83 -50.93 -16.78
CA GLU A 141 10.72 -50.13 -15.94
C GLU A 141 10.65 -48.63 -16.29
N ASP A 142 10.64 -48.29 -17.58
CA ASP A 142 10.57 -46.91 -18.04
C ASP A 142 9.18 -46.30 -17.75
N LEU A 143 8.10 -47.07 -17.91
CA LEU A 143 6.75 -46.66 -17.48
C LEU A 143 6.68 -46.47 -15.96
N GLN A 144 7.34 -47.32 -15.17
CA GLN A 144 7.39 -47.17 -13.72
C GLN A 144 8.14 -45.89 -13.31
N LYS A 145 9.24 -45.54 -14.00
CA LYS A 145 9.95 -44.27 -13.76
C LYS A 145 9.06 -43.08 -14.09
N LEU A 146 8.38 -43.09 -15.23
CA LEU A 146 7.43 -42.03 -15.61
C LEU A 146 6.27 -41.90 -14.62
N ALA A 147 5.72 -43.02 -14.14
CA ALA A 147 4.67 -43.01 -13.13
C ALA A 147 5.17 -42.37 -11.82
N LYS A 148 6.40 -42.69 -11.37
CA LYS A 148 7.00 -42.05 -10.20
C LYS A 148 7.18 -40.54 -10.39
N LEU A 149 7.74 -40.12 -11.53
CA LEU A 149 7.92 -38.70 -11.85
C LEU A 149 6.58 -37.94 -11.87
N LEU A 150 5.55 -38.51 -12.51
CA LEU A 150 4.22 -37.92 -12.52
C LEU A 150 3.60 -37.86 -11.11
N THR A 151 3.85 -38.85 -10.24
CA THR A 151 3.37 -38.77 -8.85
C THR A 151 4.10 -37.68 -8.05
N GLU A 152 5.41 -37.53 -8.25
CA GLU A 152 6.21 -36.47 -7.62
C GLU A 152 5.78 -35.08 -8.11
N GLU A 153 5.54 -34.91 -9.41
CA GLU A 153 5.03 -33.66 -9.98
C GLU A 153 3.60 -33.34 -9.49
N ASN A 154 2.74 -34.35 -9.39
CA ASN A 154 1.39 -34.14 -8.85
C ASN A 154 1.40 -33.73 -7.37
N THR A 155 2.32 -34.27 -6.56
CA THR A 155 2.45 -33.85 -5.16
C THR A 155 3.03 -32.44 -5.07
N SER A 156 4.02 -32.07 -5.89
CA SER A 156 4.55 -30.69 -5.91
C SER A 156 3.49 -29.68 -6.38
N LEU A 157 2.76 -29.97 -7.45
CA LEU A 157 1.68 -29.11 -7.94
C LEU A 157 0.55 -28.97 -6.91
N ALA A 158 0.25 -30.02 -6.14
CA ALA A 158 -0.73 -29.96 -5.06
C ALA A 158 -0.27 -29.04 -3.92
N LEU A 159 1.01 -29.07 -3.56
CA LEU A 159 1.61 -28.17 -2.58
C LEU A 159 1.59 -26.72 -3.08
N ASP A 160 1.99 -26.48 -4.32
CA ASP A 160 1.98 -25.14 -4.94
C ASP A 160 0.56 -24.58 -5.01
N LYS A 161 -0.42 -25.41 -5.38
CA LYS A 161 -1.84 -25.02 -5.36
C LYS A 161 -2.29 -24.60 -3.96
N SER A 162 -1.94 -25.38 -2.92
CA SER A 162 -2.28 -25.07 -1.54
C SER A 162 -1.64 -23.76 -1.07
N MET A 163 -0.35 -23.57 -1.38
CA MET A 163 0.38 -22.34 -1.08
C MET A 163 -0.24 -21.12 -1.77
N LEU A 164 -0.54 -21.23 -3.08
CA LEU A 164 -1.19 -20.16 -3.83
C LEU A 164 -2.58 -19.87 -3.28
N GLU A 165 -3.37 -20.88 -2.91
CA GLU A 165 -4.69 -20.69 -2.32
C GLU A 165 -4.61 -19.91 -0.99
N LEU A 166 -3.62 -20.19 -0.14
CA LEU A 166 -3.37 -19.42 1.07
C LEU A 166 -3.00 -17.97 0.76
N THR A 167 -2.08 -17.72 -0.18
CA THR A 167 -1.71 -16.35 -0.55
C THR A 167 -2.88 -15.56 -1.15
N VAL A 168 -3.74 -16.22 -1.92
CA VAL A 168 -4.96 -15.60 -2.48
C VAL A 168 -5.94 -15.26 -1.37
N LYS A 169 -6.14 -16.13 -0.37
CA LYS A 169 -6.98 -15.87 0.80
C LYS A 169 -6.43 -14.70 1.63
N ASP A 170 -5.13 -14.67 1.89
CA ASP A 170 -4.47 -13.59 2.62
C ASP A 170 -4.60 -12.25 1.89
N ASN A 171 -4.33 -12.25 0.58
CA ASN A 171 -4.50 -11.05 -0.26
C ASN A 171 -5.97 -10.60 -0.30
N ALA A 172 -6.94 -11.53 -0.36
CA ALA A 172 -8.36 -11.20 -0.32
C ALA A 172 -8.77 -10.57 1.03
N ALA A 173 -8.28 -11.12 2.15
CA ALA A 173 -8.50 -10.56 3.48
C ALA A 173 -7.87 -9.17 3.62
N GLN A 174 -6.62 -9.00 3.18
CA GLN A 174 -5.92 -7.71 3.16
C GLN A 174 -6.69 -6.68 2.32
N MET A 175 -7.11 -7.03 1.10
CA MET A 175 -7.94 -6.17 0.25
C MET A 175 -9.26 -5.81 0.91
N GLY A 176 -9.88 -6.72 1.66
CA GLY A 176 -11.06 -6.44 2.48
C GLY A 176 -10.80 -5.36 3.53
N THR A 177 -9.73 -5.51 4.32
CA THR A 177 -9.36 -4.51 5.35
C THR A 177 -8.98 -3.15 4.74
N GLN A 178 -8.30 -3.14 3.59
CA GLN A 178 -7.95 -1.90 2.88
C GLN A 178 -9.21 -1.20 2.33
N LYS A 179 -10.17 -1.96 1.80
CA LYS A 179 -11.46 -1.40 1.35
C LYS A 179 -12.22 -0.75 2.51
N GLN A 180 -12.25 -1.38 3.69
CA GLN A 180 -12.86 -0.82 4.89
C GLN A 180 -12.18 0.49 5.31
N LYS A 181 -10.85 0.51 5.40
CA LYS A 181 -10.08 1.74 5.68
C LYS A 181 -10.34 2.84 4.65
N LEU A 182 -10.43 2.49 3.36
CA LEU A 182 -10.78 3.44 2.31
C LEU A 182 -12.19 4.00 2.47
N THR A 183 -13.15 3.20 2.91
CA THR A 183 -14.51 3.70 3.18
C THR A 183 -14.56 4.61 4.41
N GLU A 184 -13.81 4.28 5.47
CA GLU A 184 -13.68 5.13 6.67
C GLU A 184 -13.04 6.47 6.34
N LEU A 185 -11.88 6.46 5.67
CA LEU A 185 -11.20 7.69 5.25
C LEU A 185 -12.03 8.54 4.30
N ARG A 186 -12.81 7.93 3.40
CA ARG A 186 -13.74 8.68 2.54
C ARG A 186 -14.84 9.37 3.33
N ALA A 187 -15.37 8.72 4.37
CA ALA A 187 -16.36 9.33 5.24
C ALA A 187 -15.77 10.49 6.05
N GLU A 188 -14.55 10.33 6.57
CA GLU A 188 -13.82 11.40 7.26
C GLU A 188 -13.58 12.62 6.35
N VAL A 189 -13.07 12.40 5.13
CA VAL A 189 -12.88 13.47 4.14
C VAL A 189 -14.20 14.19 3.85
N ALA A 190 -15.30 13.47 3.63
CA ALA A 190 -16.61 14.09 3.39
C ALA A 190 -17.06 14.98 4.58
N SER A 191 -16.89 14.51 5.81
CA SER A 191 -17.23 15.30 7.01
C SER A 191 -16.35 16.55 7.19
N LEU A 192 -15.06 16.45 6.84
CA LEU A 192 -14.14 17.59 6.89
C LEU A 192 -14.46 18.61 5.78
N GLU A 193 -14.83 18.14 4.59
CA GLU A 193 -15.29 18.99 3.50
C GLU A 193 -16.55 19.77 3.88
N GLU A 194 -17.55 19.12 4.51
CA GLU A 194 -18.74 19.80 5.03
C GLU A 194 -18.39 20.84 6.11
N ALA A 195 -17.51 20.50 7.06
CA ALA A 195 -17.06 21.42 8.09
C ALA A 195 -16.33 22.65 7.50
N LEU A 196 -15.50 22.44 6.47
CA LEU A 196 -14.81 23.52 5.75
C LEU A 196 -15.79 24.42 4.99
N GLN A 197 -16.80 23.84 4.34
CA GLN A 197 -17.84 24.62 3.66
C GLN A 197 -18.62 25.50 4.64
N LEU A 198 -19.00 24.95 5.80
CA LEU A 198 -19.67 25.71 6.86
C LEU A 198 -18.78 26.87 7.35
N LYS A 199 -17.48 26.61 7.58
CA LYS A 199 -16.53 27.65 7.98
C LYS A 199 -16.34 28.73 6.93
N ALA A 200 -16.30 28.37 5.64
CA ALA A 200 -16.23 29.35 4.56
C ALA A 200 -17.45 30.28 4.55
N VAL A 201 -18.66 29.73 4.73
CA VAL A 201 -19.90 30.52 4.82
C VAL A 201 -19.90 31.44 6.05
N GLU A 202 -19.45 30.95 7.21
CA GLU A 202 -19.32 31.77 8.42
C GLU A 202 -18.37 32.97 8.21
N ILE A 203 -17.23 32.74 7.54
CA ILE A 203 -16.27 33.81 7.21
C ILE A 203 -16.91 34.84 6.29
N GLU A 204 -17.59 34.42 5.21
CA GLU A 204 -18.27 35.37 4.31
C GLU A 204 -19.34 36.21 5.03
N GLN A 205 -20.10 35.59 5.94
CA GLN A 205 -21.09 36.31 6.74
C GLN A 205 -20.43 37.30 7.69
N GLN A 206 -19.30 36.92 8.30
CA GLN A 206 -18.54 37.79 9.19
C GLN A 206 -17.95 38.98 8.42
N GLU A 207 -17.38 38.76 7.23
CA GLU A 207 -16.90 39.84 6.37
C GLU A 207 -18.02 40.82 5.98
N LYS A 208 -19.23 40.31 5.68
CA LYS A 208 -20.40 41.15 5.40
C LYS A 208 -20.79 42.01 6.62
N LYS A 209 -20.78 41.43 7.82
CA LYS A 209 -21.03 42.15 9.08
C LYS A 209 -19.95 43.21 9.33
N GLU A 210 -18.69 42.88 9.11
CA GLU A 210 -17.56 43.81 9.28
C GLU A 210 -17.63 44.97 8.29
N LYS A 211 -17.96 44.71 7.03
CA LYS A 211 -18.22 45.77 6.03
C LYS A 211 -19.38 46.67 6.44
N ALA A 212 -20.48 46.10 6.93
CA ALA A 212 -21.61 46.89 7.43
C ALA A 212 -21.20 47.75 8.64
N ASN A 213 -20.47 47.17 9.60
CA ASN A 213 -19.95 47.91 10.76
C ASN A 213 -19.01 49.04 10.33
N LEU A 214 -18.12 48.82 9.36
CA LEU A 214 -17.24 49.85 8.83
C LEU A 214 -18.02 51.04 8.25
N VAL A 215 -19.10 50.78 7.51
CA VAL A 215 -19.98 51.85 6.98
C VAL A 215 -20.63 52.63 8.13
N THR A 216 -21.10 51.95 9.18
CA THR A 216 -21.68 52.65 10.35
C THR A 216 -20.65 53.48 11.10
N ILE A 217 -19.42 52.99 11.25
CA ILE A 217 -18.31 53.73 11.86
C ILE A 217 -17.98 54.97 11.02
N GLN A 218 -17.86 54.83 9.70
CA GLN A 218 -17.63 55.95 8.80
C GLN A 218 -18.74 57.00 8.88
N ALA A 219 -20.01 56.58 8.94
CA ALA A 219 -21.14 57.48 9.13
C ALA A 219 -21.03 58.24 10.46
N SER A 220 -20.74 57.54 11.56
CA SER A 220 -20.56 58.16 12.88
C SER A 220 -19.36 59.11 12.94
N GLN A 221 -18.27 58.80 12.22
CA GLN A 221 -17.09 59.66 12.14
C GLN A 221 -17.43 60.98 11.44
N VAL A 222 -18.21 60.93 10.35
CA VAL A 222 -18.66 62.14 9.65
C VAL A 222 -19.56 63.00 10.54
N GLU A 223 -20.42 62.40 11.35
CA GLU A 223 -21.24 63.13 12.33
C GLU A 223 -20.39 63.77 13.43
N LEU A 224 -19.41 63.04 13.97
CA LEU A 224 -18.46 63.58 14.94
C LEU A 224 -17.68 64.78 14.38
N ASP A 225 -17.18 64.69 13.16
CA ASP A 225 -16.45 65.79 12.51
C ASP A 225 -17.34 67.04 12.32
N LYS A 226 -18.62 66.84 11.98
CA LYS A 226 -19.60 67.93 11.89
C LYS A 226 -19.83 68.57 13.26
N LEU A 227 -20.04 67.76 14.31
CA LEU A 227 -20.26 68.25 15.66
C LEU A 227 -19.04 68.99 16.21
N GLN A 228 -17.82 68.53 15.95
CA GLN A 228 -16.59 69.23 16.32
C GLN A 228 -16.49 70.61 15.66
N LYS A 229 -16.86 70.75 14.38
CA LYS A 229 -16.91 72.05 13.69
C LYS A 229 -17.94 73.00 14.33
N VAL A 230 -19.12 72.48 14.68
CA VAL A 230 -20.16 73.27 15.36
C VAL A 230 -19.67 73.73 16.74
N LEU A 231 -19.02 72.85 17.51
CA LEU A 231 -18.43 73.22 18.80
C LEU A 231 -17.38 74.32 18.67
N ALA A 232 -16.45 74.22 17.71
CA ALA A 232 -15.44 75.24 17.46
C ALA A 232 -16.05 76.62 17.10
N MET A 233 -17.12 76.61 16.29
CA MET A 233 -17.90 77.83 15.99
C MET A 233 -18.54 78.43 17.25
N ARG A 234 -19.17 77.59 18.08
CA ARG A 234 -19.78 78.02 19.36
C ARG A 234 -18.76 78.55 20.34
N GLU A 235 -17.57 77.97 20.43
CA GLU A 235 -16.49 78.50 21.27
C GLU A 235 -16.05 79.90 20.82
N LYS A 236 -15.99 80.16 19.51
CA LYS A 236 -15.68 81.48 18.97
C LYS A 236 -16.78 82.49 19.29
N GLU A 237 -18.05 82.13 19.12
CA GLU A 237 -19.19 82.97 19.53
C GLU A 237 -19.13 83.29 21.03
N MET A 238 -18.87 82.28 21.87
CA MET A 238 -18.74 82.45 23.32
C MET A 238 -17.58 83.38 23.69
N LYS A 239 -16.45 83.32 22.97
CA LYS A 239 -15.34 84.26 23.17
C LYS A 239 -15.77 85.70 22.84
N ASN A 240 -16.48 85.91 21.73
CA ASN A 240 -16.99 87.22 21.34
C ASN A 240 -17.98 87.77 22.39
N VAL A 241 -18.92 86.94 22.86
CA VAL A 241 -19.87 87.34 23.92
C VAL A 241 -19.15 87.68 25.22
N LYS A 242 -18.15 86.88 25.62
CA LYS A 242 -17.33 87.19 26.81
C LYS A 242 -16.60 88.52 26.67
N GLN A 243 -15.98 88.79 25.50
CA GLN A 243 -15.32 90.05 25.23
C GLN A 243 -16.30 91.24 25.34
N LEU A 244 -17.47 91.12 24.72
CA LEU A 244 -18.51 92.16 24.80
C LEU A 244 -18.98 92.38 26.25
N ALA A 245 -19.23 91.30 27.00
CA ALA A 245 -19.61 91.39 28.40
C ALA A 245 -18.52 92.07 29.24
N SER A 246 -17.24 91.74 29.03
CA SER A 246 -16.11 92.41 29.67
C SER A 246 -16.04 93.90 29.32
N THR A 247 -16.28 94.28 28.06
CA THR A 247 -16.35 95.69 27.64
C THR A 247 -17.51 96.42 28.33
N ILE A 248 -18.69 95.82 28.39
CA ILE A 248 -19.86 96.41 29.06
C ILE A 248 -19.56 96.63 30.56
N VAL A 249 -18.97 95.63 31.23
CA VAL A 249 -18.59 95.74 32.64
C VAL A 249 -17.54 96.84 32.85
N ALA A 250 -16.52 96.92 31.99
CA ALA A 250 -15.52 97.99 32.06
C ALA A 250 -16.15 99.38 31.86
N LYS A 251 -17.05 99.53 30.87
CA LYS A 251 -17.77 100.80 30.66
C LYS A 251 -18.71 101.16 31.81
N ARG A 252 -19.36 100.16 32.41
CA ARG A 252 -20.15 100.36 33.63
C ARG A 252 -19.26 100.80 34.79
N GLN A 253 -18.11 100.19 34.98
CA GLN A 253 -17.15 100.59 36.01
C GLN A 253 -16.68 102.03 35.80
N GLU A 254 -16.33 102.44 34.57
CA GLU A 254 -15.98 103.84 34.25
C GLU A 254 -17.11 104.81 34.63
N LEU A 255 -18.37 104.47 34.32
CA LEU A 255 -19.52 105.28 34.72
C LEU A 255 -19.70 105.31 36.23
N GLU A 256 -19.57 104.18 36.91
CA GLU A 256 -19.69 104.10 38.37
C GLU A 256 -18.63 104.96 39.05
N GLU A 257 -17.37 104.89 38.61
CA GLU A 257 -16.28 105.72 39.10
C GLU A 257 -16.59 107.22 38.91
N PHE A 258 -17.04 107.62 37.71
CA PHE A 258 -17.48 108.99 37.44
C PHE A 258 -18.56 109.48 38.40
N PHE A 259 -19.60 108.67 38.66
CA PHE A 259 -20.66 109.04 39.60
C PHE A 259 -20.17 109.11 41.04
N HIS A 260 -19.26 108.23 41.47
CA HIS A 260 -18.65 108.30 42.79
C HIS A 260 -17.81 109.58 42.97
N GLU A 261 -17.02 109.95 41.96
CA GLU A 261 -16.24 111.18 41.95
C GLU A 261 -17.14 112.43 41.96
N ALA A 262 -18.16 112.47 41.11
CA ALA A 262 -19.12 113.57 41.06
C ALA A 262 -19.88 113.75 42.38
N LEU A 263 -20.37 112.66 42.97
CA LEU A 263 -21.01 112.69 44.29
C LEU A 263 -20.02 113.10 45.38
N GLY A 264 -18.77 112.65 45.31
CA GLY A 264 -17.69 113.07 46.20
C GLY A 264 -17.44 114.58 46.13
N HIS A 265 -17.37 115.13 44.92
CA HIS A 265 -17.23 116.56 44.67
C HIS A 265 -18.40 117.36 45.24
N VAL A 266 -19.65 116.98 44.92
CA VAL A 266 -20.85 117.67 45.43
C VAL A 266 -20.93 117.61 46.96
N ARG A 267 -20.63 116.46 47.57
CA ARG A 267 -20.60 116.34 49.04
C ARG A 267 -19.53 117.21 49.68
N LYS A 268 -18.39 117.41 49.02
CA LYS A 268 -17.36 118.35 49.48
C LYS A 268 -17.87 119.79 49.39
N GLU A 269 -18.44 120.17 48.26
CA GLU A 269 -18.99 121.50 48.03
C GLU A 269 -20.14 121.84 49.00
N ILE A 270 -21.00 120.86 49.33
CA ILE A 270 -22.02 121.01 50.40
C ILE A 270 -21.36 121.33 51.75
N LYS A 271 -20.28 120.63 52.11
CA LYS A 271 -19.57 120.89 53.38
C LYS A 271 -18.95 122.28 53.39
N ASP A 272 -18.30 122.67 52.30
CA ASP A 272 -17.62 123.96 52.17
C ASP A 272 -18.64 125.12 52.14
N SER A 273 -19.71 124.97 51.36
CA SER A 273 -20.84 125.91 51.31
C SER A 273 -21.53 126.08 52.66
N ARG A 274 -21.82 124.98 53.38
CA ARG A 274 -22.40 125.05 54.74
C ARG A 274 -21.48 125.75 55.73
N LEU A 275 -20.16 125.50 55.64
CA LEU A 275 -19.18 126.16 56.50
C LEU A 275 -19.15 127.67 56.21
N GLN A 276 -19.09 128.06 54.94
CA GLN A 276 -19.08 129.45 54.51
C GLN A 276 -20.37 130.17 54.91
N TYR A 277 -21.54 129.58 54.62
CA TYR A 277 -22.84 130.13 54.98
C TYR A 277 -22.96 130.37 56.49
N ARG A 278 -22.49 129.42 57.31
CA ARG A 278 -22.47 129.58 58.77
C ARG A 278 -21.59 130.78 59.19
N GLN A 279 -20.41 130.92 58.60
CA GLN A 279 -19.51 132.03 58.90
C GLN A 279 -20.10 133.38 58.47
N GLU A 280 -20.62 133.48 57.26
CA GLU A 280 -21.22 134.69 56.70
C GLU A 280 -22.50 135.09 57.45
N ALA A 281 -23.36 134.13 57.78
CA ALA A 281 -24.56 134.36 58.59
C ALA A 281 -24.18 134.87 59.99
N LEU A 282 -23.10 134.35 60.58
CA LEU A 282 -22.61 134.82 61.88
C LEU A 282 -22.07 136.24 61.80
N GLN A 283 -21.28 136.55 60.77
CA GLN A 283 -20.74 137.88 60.55
C GLN A 283 -21.87 138.90 60.28
N SER A 284 -22.84 138.53 59.45
CA SER A 284 -24.01 139.35 59.11
C SER A 284 -24.89 139.60 60.34
N TYR A 285 -25.14 138.57 61.16
CA TYR A 285 -25.87 138.71 62.42
C TYR A 285 -25.14 139.64 63.39
N ARG A 286 -23.82 139.44 63.59
CA ARG A 286 -22.99 140.32 64.43
C ARG A 286 -22.97 141.77 63.92
N ARG A 287 -22.97 141.97 62.61
CA ARG A 287 -23.06 143.31 61.99
C ARG A 287 -24.41 143.97 62.30
N ARG A 288 -25.52 143.29 62.02
CA ARG A 288 -26.87 143.79 62.34
C ARG A 288 -27.05 144.06 63.84
N PHE A 289 -26.47 143.21 64.69
CA PHE A 289 -26.49 143.43 66.13
C PHE A 289 -25.78 144.74 66.52
N ARG A 290 -24.58 145.00 65.96
CA ARG A 290 -23.85 146.26 66.16
C ARG A 290 -24.63 147.49 65.65
N GLU A 291 -25.29 147.39 64.50
CA GLU A 291 -26.11 148.46 63.94
C GLU A 291 -27.36 148.75 64.79
N ALA A 292 -27.98 147.72 65.36
CA ALA A 292 -29.09 147.85 66.29
C ALA A 292 -28.64 148.51 67.61
N THR A 293 -27.47 148.15 68.14
CA THR A 293 -26.87 148.82 69.30
C THR A 293 -26.61 150.31 69.05
N ALA A 294 -26.28 150.68 67.80
CA ALA A 294 -26.12 152.07 67.38
C ALA A 294 -27.45 152.81 67.10
N GLY A 295 -28.60 152.17 67.34
CA GLY A 295 -29.94 152.75 67.20
C GLY A 295 -30.46 152.87 65.75
N LYS A 296 -29.73 152.33 64.76
CA LYS A 296 -30.09 152.47 63.34
C LYS A 296 -31.21 151.52 62.90
N ILE A 297 -31.32 150.36 63.55
CA ILE A 297 -32.31 149.31 63.26
C ILE A 297 -32.82 148.66 64.55
N LYS A 298 -33.95 147.94 64.50
CA LYS A 298 -34.43 147.12 65.61
C LYS A 298 -33.52 145.90 65.82
N PHE A 299 -33.36 145.46 67.07
CA PHE A 299 -32.54 144.29 67.38
C PHE A 299 -33.02 143.04 66.62
N PRO A 300 -32.13 142.30 65.94
CA PRO A 300 -32.50 141.10 65.23
C PRO A 300 -32.93 139.98 66.21
N PRO A 301 -33.87 139.10 65.83
CA PRO A 301 -34.24 137.93 66.63
C PRO A 301 -33.02 137.04 66.93
N ILE A 302 -32.97 136.45 68.13
CA ILE A 302 -31.86 135.57 68.56
C ILE A 302 -31.72 134.42 67.55
N ARG A 303 -30.53 134.29 66.98
CA ARG A 303 -30.19 133.25 66.00
C ARG A 303 -29.13 132.32 66.56
N THR A 304 -29.36 131.02 66.51
CA THR A 304 -28.42 130.01 67.03
C THR A 304 -27.50 129.47 65.94
N PHE A 305 -26.20 129.41 66.24
CA PHE A 305 -25.14 128.94 65.34
C PHE A 305 -24.58 127.56 65.73
N HIS A 306 -25.13 126.94 66.77
CA HIS A 306 -24.82 125.60 67.24
C HIS A 306 -26.03 124.69 66.98
N LYS A 307 -25.78 123.40 66.75
CA LYS A 307 -26.85 122.44 66.44
C LYS A 307 -27.55 122.03 67.74
N THR A 308 -28.75 122.56 67.97
CA THR A 308 -29.62 122.21 69.11
C THR A 308 -31.03 121.90 68.62
N ALA A 309 -31.65 120.86 69.17
CA ALA A 309 -32.94 120.34 68.70
C ALA A 309 -34.14 121.25 69.02
N HIS A 310 -33.99 122.17 69.98
CA HIS A 310 -35.10 122.98 70.51
C HIS A 310 -35.06 124.46 70.08
N SER A 311 -34.20 124.82 69.12
CA SER A 311 -34.10 126.19 68.63
C SER A 311 -35.03 126.43 67.45
N THR A 312 -35.91 127.43 67.56
CA THR A 312 -36.86 127.82 66.50
C THR A 312 -36.22 128.69 65.40
N ASN A 313 -35.04 129.29 65.64
CA ASN A 313 -34.34 130.17 64.69
C ASN A 313 -32.85 129.80 64.61
N SER A 314 -32.58 128.70 63.91
CA SER A 314 -31.24 128.11 63.78
C SER A 314 -30.74 128.19 62.34
N VAL A 315 -29.44 128.47 62.18
CA VAL A 315 -28.78 128.42 60.86
C VAL A 315 -28.90 127.03 60.22
N TYR A 316 -28.96 125.97 61.02
CA TYR A 316 -29.10 124.61 60.51
C TYR A 316 -30.49 124.34 59.92
N SER A 317 -31.54 125.01 60.40
CA SER A 317 -32.87 124.92 59.81
C SER A 317 -32.89 125.46 58.38
N ASP A 318 -32.12 126.52 58.10
CA ASP A 318 -31.97 127.07 56.75
C ASP A 318 -31.17 126.13 55.84
N MET A 319 -30.15 125.45 56.38
CA MET A 319 -29.40 124.41 55.64
C MET A 319 -30.26 123.18 55.31
N GLU A 320 -31.18 122.81 56.20
CA GLU A 320 -32.12 121.70 56.00
C GLU A 320 -33.24 122.10 55.01
N ALA A 321 -33.71 123.35 55.07
CA ALA A 321 -34.64 123.89 54.09
C ALA A 321 -34.05 123.89 52.68
N ALA A 322 -32.76 124.21 52.53
CA ALA A 322 -32.05 124.15 51.24
C ALA A 322 -31.95 122.73 50.64
N ALA A 323 -32.09 121.69 51.46
CA ALA A 323 -32.15 120.30 51.02
C ALA A 323 -33.57 119.83 50.67
N THR A 324 -34.58 120.62 51.02
CA THR A 324 -35.98 120.33 50.75
C THR A 324 -36.34 120.81 49.35
N TRP A 325 -37.10 119.99 48.62
CA TRP A 325 -37.59 120.37 47.29
C TRP A 325 -38.71 121.41 47.43
N THR A 326 -38.51 122.60 46.87
CA THR A 326 -39.46 123.72 46.93
C THR A 326 -40.27 123.90 45.65
N ASP A 327 -39.83 123.30 44.54
CA ASP A 327 -40.47 123.48 43.23
C ASP A 327 -41.63 122.49 43.01
N GLN A 328 -42.63 122.90 42.22
CA GLN A 328 -43.82 122.09 41.96
C GLN A 328 -43.53 120.95 40.96
N PRO A 329 -44.14 119.76 41.13
CA PRO A 329 -43.95 118.68 40.18
C PRO A 329 -44.46 119.07 38.79
N GLY A 330 -43.56 119.19 37.81
CA GLY A 330 -43.88 119.50 36.41
C GLY A 330 -43.26 120.80 35.85
N SER A 331 -42.59 121.61 36.68
CA SER A 331 -41.80 122.74 36.18
C SER A 331 -40.48 122.26 35.57
N GLU A 332 -40.07 122.87 34.46
CA GLU A 332 -38.75 122.67 33.87
C GLU A 332 -37.72 123.38 34.76
N VAL A 333 -36.88 122.60 35.44
CA VAL A 333 -35.85 123.13 36.35
C VAL A 333 -34.49 122.80 35.75
N GLU A 334 -33.67 123.82 35.50
CA GLU A 334 -32.30 123.64 35.03
C GLU A 334 -31.38 123.20 36.18
N ILE A 335 -30.38 122.36 35.88
CA ILE A 335 -29.43 121.85 36.90
C ILE A 335 -28.68 123.01 37.57
N SER A 336 -28.45 124.12 36.86
CA SER A 336 -27.75 125.30 37.40
C SER A 336 -28.46 125.91 38.60
N ASP A 337 -29.80 125.91 38.58
CA ASP A 337 -30.66 126.59 39.56
C ASP A 337 -30.81 125.81 40.87
N LEU A 338 -30.39 124.55 40.89
CA LEU A 338 -30.48 123.68 42.05
C LEU A 338 -29.42 124.03 43.12
N THR A 339 -29.80 123.92 44.39
CA THR A 339 -28.85 123.95 45.51
C THR A 339 -27.91 122.74 45.42
N TRP A 340 -26.73 122.82 46.06
CA TRP A 340 -25.79 121.71 46.07
C TRP A 340 -26.39 120.44 46.70
N GLU A 341 -27.24 120.59 47.72
CA GLU A 341 -28.00 119.50 48.34
C GLU A 341 -29.00 118.84 47.37
N GLN A 342 -29.70 119.63 46.56
CA GLN A 342 -30.62 119.11 45.54
C GLN A 342 -29.86 118.43 44.39
N LYS A 343 -28.71 119.00 43.96
CA LYS A 343 -27.81 118.38 42.97
C LYS A 343 -27.32 117.00 43.42
N GLU A 344 -27.05 116.82 44.72
CA GLU A 344 -26.64 115.55 45.29
C GLU A 344 -27.74 114.48 45.22
N GLN A 345 -28.98 114.85 45.53
CA GLN A 345 -30.14 113.96 45.42
C GLN A 345 -30.40 113.55 43.96
N VAL A 346 -30.31 114.49 43.02
CA VAL A 346 -30.44 114.21 41.58
C VAL A 346 -29.36 113.26 41.09
N LEU A 347 -28.09 113.49 41.45
CA LEU A 347 -26.99 112.59 41.06
C LEU A 347 -27.15 111.19 41.65
N ARG A 348 -27.64 111.05 42.89
CA ARG A 348 -27.94 109.73 43.48
C ARG A 348 -29.05 109.02 42.70
N LEU A 349 -30.12 109.72 42.34
CA LEU A 349 -31.23 109.16 41.57
C LEU A 349 -30.79 108.78 40.16
N LEU A 350 -29.98 109.62 39.51
CA LEU A 350 -29.39 109.32 38.21
C LEU A 350 -28.50 108.09 38.27
N PHE A 351 -27.64 107.98 39.28
CA PHE A 351 -26.82 106.79 39.51
C PHE A 351 -27.66 105.53 39.69
N GLN A 352 -28.71 105.60 40.50
CA GLN A 352 -29.65 104.49 40.71
C GLN A 352 -30.32 104.06 39.40
N LYS A 353 -30.75 105.04 38.60
CA LYS A 353 -31.42 104.80 37.32
C LYS A 353 -30.46 104.27 36.24
N SER A 354 -29.24 104.80 36.17
CA SER A 354 -28.22 104.37 35.21
C SER A 354 -27.65 102.99 35.53
N CYS A 355 -27.59 102.60 36.80
CA CYS A 355 -27.17 101.28 37.23
C CYS A 355 -28.22 100.19 36.98
N GLY A 356 -29.38 100.53 36.42
CA GLY A 356 -30.44 99.57 36.10
C GLY A 356 -31.02 98.87 37.33
N ILE A 357 -30.88 99.46 38.52
CA ILE A 357 -31.55 98.98 39.73
C ILE A 357 -33.02 99.39 39.58
N PHE A 358 -33.77 98.60 38.83
CA PHE A 358 -35.23 98.66 38.85
C PHE A 358 -35.69 98.60 40.30
N SER A 359 -36.56 99.52 40.67
CA SER A 359 -37.13 99.73 41.99
C SER A 359 -37.37 98.42 42.76
N PHE A 360 -36.46 98.09 43.67
CA PHE A 360 -36.77 97.36 44.87
C PHE A 360 -36.32 98.21 46.05
N PRO A 361 -37.15 98.37 47.11
CA PRO A 361 -36.75 99.16 48.25
C PRO A 361 -35.46 98.57 48.82
N LEU A 362 -34.52 99.46 49.12
CA LEU A 362 -33.41 99.15 50.01
C LEU A 362 -34.02 98.72 51.35
N CYS A 363 -34.21 97.41 51.53
CA CYS A 363 -34.34 96.78 52.83
C CYS A 363 -33.22 95.76 52.95
N GLY A 364 -32.57 95.79 54.11
CA GLY A 364 -31.58 94.78 54.49
C GLY A 364 -32.15 93.38 54.38
N ASP A 365 -31.22 92.45 54.21
CA ASP A 365 -31.40 91.01 54.15
C ASP A 365 -31.85 90.46 52.79
N CYS A 366 -30.82 90.05 52.05
CA CYS A 366 -30.76 88.92 51.11
C CYS A 366 -32.11 88.25 50.76
N PHE A 367 -32.62 88.45 49.55
CA PHE A 367 -32.69 87.42 48.49
C PHE A 367 -33.45 87.89 47.23
N ASP A 368 -33.25 87.08 46.18
CA ASP A 368 -34.07 86.85 44.99
C ASP A 368 -33.95 87.79 43.77
N LEU A 369 -32.97 87.45 42.93
CA LEU A 369 -32.97 87.74 41.50
C LEU A 369 -33.39 86.47 40.72
N CYS A 370 -34.71 86.23 40.62
CA CYS A 370 -35.28 85.18 39.77
C CYS A 370 -36.44 85.74 38.95
N VAL A 371 -36.16 86.24 37.75
CA VAL A 371 -37.20 86.34 36.69
C VAL A 371 -36.69 85.95 35.30
N GLU A 372 -35.39 86.00 34.98
CA GLU A 372 -34.91 85.65 33.61
C GLU A 372 -34.26 84.26 33.46
N LEU A 373 -34.11 83.49 34.54
CA LEU A 373 -33.43 82.18 34.52
C LEU A 373 -34.35 80.99 34.24
N ASP A 374 -35.67 81.12 34.39
CA ASP A 374 -36.60 80.00 34.18
C ASP A 374 -36.85 79.66 32.71
N ALA A 375 -36.54 80.57 31.77
CA ALA A 375 -36.60 80.28 30.34
C ALA A 375 -35.47 79.32 29.87
N LEU A 376 -34.35 79.23 30.59
CA LEU A 376 -33.22 78.35 30.26
C LEU A 376 -33.31 76.95 30.88
N LYS A 377 -34.14 76.80 31.93
CA LYS A 377 -34.34 75.55 32.68
C LYS A 377 -34.99 74.45 31.84
N SER A 378 -35.78 74.83 30.83
CA SER A 378 -36.49 73.90 29.95
C SER A 378 -35.58 73.20 28.92
N LYS A 379 -34.40 73.74 28.60
CA LYS A 379 -33.59 73.26 27.47
C LYS A 379 -32.28 72.59 27.85
N ASN A 380 -31.64 72.92 28.98
CA ASN A 380 -30.38 72.27 29.38
C ASN A 380 -30.04 72.43 30.87
N LYS A 381 -30.35 71.40 31.69
CA LYS A 381 -30.14 71.41 33.16
C LYS A 381 -28.68 71.64 33.58
N SER A 382 -27.70 71.20 32.79
CA SER A 382 -26.27 71.33 33.11
C SER A 382 -25.77 72.79 32.98
N VAL A 383 -26.25 73.50 31.95
CA VAL A 383 -25.91 74.92 31.69
C VAL A 383 -26.53 75.84 32.76
N TYR A 384 -27.72 75.48 33.24
CA TYR A 384 -28.39 76.18 34.35
C TYR A 384 -27.60 76.10 35.66
N ILE A 385 -27.04 74.93 35.99
CA ILE A 385 -26.26 74.72 37.22
C ILE A 385 -24.94 75.48 37.17
N THR A 386 -24.26 75.49 36.02
CA THR A 386 -22.97 76.19 35.84
C THR A 386 -23.11 77.71 35.83
N LEU A 387 -24.15 78.26 35.19
CA LEU A 387 -24.45 79.70 35.26
C LEU A 387 -24.83 80.14 36.68
N ARG A 388 -25.60 79.32 37.41
CA ARG A 388 -25.95 79.58 38.82
C ARG A 388 -24.73 79.54 39.74
N GLN A 389 -23.80 78.62 39.52
CA GLN A 389 -22.54 78.54 40.27
C GLN A 389 -21.59 79.72 39.96
N LEU A 390 -21.52 80.17 38.70
CA LEU A 390 -20.70 81.33 38.30
C LEU A 390 -21.25 82.65 38.86
N LEU A 391 -22.58 82.83 38.89
CA LEU A 391 -23.22 83.99 39.53
C LEU A 391 -22.99 84.01 41.05
N CYS A 392 -23.00 82.85 41.72
CA CYS A 392 -22.60 82.75 43.13
C CYS A 392 -21.11 83.02 43.36
N PHE A 393 -20.23 82.66 42.43
CA PHE A 393 -18.79 82.90 42.55
C PHE A 393 -18.41 84.38 42.33
N TYR A 394 -19.15 85.12 41.50
CA TYR A 394 -18.90 86.55 41.29
C TYR A 394 -19.46 87.45 42.40
N SER A 395 -20.44 86.98 43.19
CA SER A 395 -20.94 87.72 44.37
C SER A 395 -20.12 87.51 45.65
N HIS A 396 -19.18 86.54 45.68
CA HIS A 396 -18.33 86.29 46.84
C HIS A 396 -16.90 86.00 46.40
N ARG A 397 -15.99 86.91 46.75
CA ARG A 397 -14.60 87.02 46.30
C ARG A 397 -13.93 88.30 46.82
N PRO A 398 -13.82 88.51 48.16
CA PRO A 398 -13.01 89.54 48.77
C PRO A 398 -11.52 89.31 48.48
N ASN A 399 -10.74 90.40 48.57
CA ASN A 399 -9.30 90.36 48.85
C ASN A 399 -9.01 89.26 49.88
N ASP A 400 -8.23 88.24 49.53
CA ASP A 400 -7.32 87.60 50.47
C ASP A 400 -6.27 86.73 49.78
N ARG A 401 -5.01 87.03 50.14
CA ARG A 401 -3.80 86.29 49.80
C ARG A 401 -3.89 84.86 50.33
N ILE A 402 -3.56 83.87 49.52
CA ILE A 402 -3.30 82.50 50.00
C ILE A 402 -1.84 82.15 49.69
N ARG A 403 -1.09 81.86 50.76
CA ARG A 403 0.25 81.27 50.72
C ARG A 403 0.15 79.83 50.22
N LEU A 404 1.02 79.48 49.28
CA LEU A 404 1.20 78.13 48.75
C LEU A 404 1.98 77.26 49.74
N PHE A 405 1.48 76.04 49.98
CA PHE A 405 2.29 74.83 50.09
C PHE A 405 1.88 73.91 48.95
#